data_AF-A0A356T1Y9-F1
#
_entry.id   AF-A0A356T1Y9-F1
#
_cell.length_a   1.000
_cell.length_b   1.000
_cell.length_c   1.000
_cell.angle_alpha   90.00
_cell.angle_beta   90.00
_cell.angle_gamma   90.00
#
_symmetry.space_group_name_H-M   'P 1'
#
loop_
_entity.id
_entity.type
_entity.pdbx_description
1 polymer ?
#
loop_
_entity_poly.entity_id
_entity_poly.type
_entity_poly.pdbx_seq_one_letter_code
_entity_poly.pdbx_strand_id
1 'polypeptide(L)'
;MTCSGVSFSELPDLFDDDVVVLSAPVDEGHIAELTAAERAAVARASIKRQREFATARVLARAGLARLGIEGFELLNREDRAPIWPDGIAGSISHCDTRAFVAVADRAMVGTVGVDVEHRDELARRLWRHTMLPEEIAWLDTRAEVERGRLALALFSAKEALYKAQYPWSETFMGFHALRVALHPEDRRIDCIFQREVGPFPEGTVVHGRFTETATGELVAGVHI
;
A
#
# COMPACT_ATOMS: atom_id res chain seq x y z
N MET A 1 -28.46 -1.05 -11.09
CA MET A 1 -28.70 0.20 -10.35
C MET A 1 -27.32 0.72 -9.96
N THR A 2 -26.71 1.55 -10.80
CA THR A 2 -25.32 2.00 -10.66
C THR A 2 -25.27 3.17 -9.69
N CYS A 3 -24.82 2.93 -8.47
CA CYS A 3 -24.49 4.00 -7.54
C CYS A 3 -23.01 4.38 -7.71
N SER A 4 -22.74 5.68 -7.71
CA SER A 4 -21.44 6.35 -7.87
C SER A 4 -20.89 6.40 -9.30
N GLY A 5 -20.93 7.60 -9.91
CA GLY A 5 -20.23 7.93 -11.16
C GLY A 5 -18.74 8.20 -10.92
N VAL A 6 -18.12 7.41 -10.05
CA VAL A 6 -16.73 7.59 -9.63
C VAL A 6 -15.83 6.87 -10.64
N SER A 7 -14.87 7.60 -11.19
CA SER A 7 -13.89 7.06 -12.13
C SER A 7 -12.74 6.42 -11.36
N PHE A 8 -12.43 5.17 -11.70
CA PHE A 8 -11.31 4.42 -11.12
C PHE A 8 -10.29 4.06 -12.19
N SER A 9 -9.03 3.93 -11.79
CA SER A 9 -7.95 3.38 -12.62
C SER A 9 -7.42 2.09 -12.02
N GLU A 10 -7.12 1.12 -12.88
CA GLU A 10 -6.59 -0.19 -12.50
C GLU A 10 -5.07 -0.25 -12.70
N LEU A 11 -4.39 -1.03 -11.85
CA LEU A 11 -2.96 -1.33 -11.96
C LEU A 11 -2.75 -2.85 -12.03
N PRO A 12 -3.09 -3.51 -13.16
CA PRO A 12 -3.07 -4.97 -13.27
C PRO A 12 -1.66 -5.57 -13.14
N ASP A 13 -0.61 -4.84 -13.55
CA ASP A 13 0.76 -5.36 -13.56
C ASP A 13 1.53 -5.16 -12.24
N LEU A 14 0.84 -4.70 -11.18
CA LEU A 14 1.47 -4.50 -9.87
C LEU A 14 1.63 -5.80 -9.07
N PHE A 15 0.81 -6.81 -9.36
CA PHE A 15 0.86 -8.14 -8.76
C PHE A 15 0.85 -9.18 -9.89
N ASP A 16 1.56 -10.29 -9.68
CA ASP A 16 1.54 -11.41 -10.63
C ASP A 16 0.32 -12.34 -10.44
N ASP A 17 -0.35 -12.23 -9.29
CA ASP A 17 -1.55 -12.99 -8.93
C ASP A 17 -2.85 -12.18 -9.09
N ASP A 18 -4.00 -12.85 -8.90
CA ASP A 18 -5.35 -12.26 -8.99
C ASP A 18 -5.63 -11.26 -7.84
N VAL A 19 -4.99 -10.09 -7.91
CA VAL A 19 -5.18 -8.97 -6.99
C VAL A 19 -5.84 -7.80 -7.73
N VAL A 20 -7.02 -7.39 -7.26
CA VAL A 20 -7.70 -6.21 -7.78
C VAL A 20 -7.09 -4.96 -7.16
N VAL A 21 -6.40 -4.16 -7.97
CA VAL A 21 -5.83 -2.87 -7.55
C VAL A 21 -6.59 -1.72 -8.19
N LEU A 22 -7.31 -0.96 -7.37
CA LEU A 22 -8.05 0.23 -7.80
C LEU A 22 -7.43 1.50 -7.24
N SER A 23 -7.61 2.59 -7.97
CA SER A 23 -7.12 3.89 -7.57
C SER A 23 -8.01 5.03 -8.05
N ALA A 24 -8.09 6.11 -7.27
CA ALA A 24 -8.87 7.31 -7.58
C ALA A 24 -8.21 8.58 -7.01
N PRO A 25 -8.38 9.74 -7.67
CA PRO A 25 -8.05 11.03 -7.07
C PRO A 25 -8.72 11.20 -5.71
N VAL A 26 -8.01 11.82 -4.77
CA VAL A 26 -8.58 12.19 -3.48
C VAL A 26 -9.61 13.30 -3.71
N ASP A 27 -10.87 13.02 -3.41
CA ASP A 27 -12.00 13.88 -3.74
C ASP A 27 -12.90 14.14 -2.52
N GLU A 28 -13.43 15.35 -2.41
CA GLU A 28 -14.34 15.77 -1.33
C GLU A 28 -15.76 15.22 -1.50
N GLY A 29 -16.22 15.03 -2.73
CA GLY A 29 -17.51 14.43 -3.06
C GLY A 29 -17.66 13.03 -2.45
N HIS A 30 -16.57 12.26 -2.33
CA HIS A 30 -16.59 10.95 -1.68
C HIS A 30 -16.99 11.02 -0.20
N ILE A 31 -16.84 12.16 0.48
CA ILE A 31 -17.29 12.32 1.88
C ILE A 31 -18.80 12.11 1.99
N ALA A 32 -19.58 12.49 0.97
CA ALA A 32 -21.02 12.25 0.95
C ALA A 32 -21.37 10.75 0.83
N GLU A 33 -20.44 9.93 0.33
CA GLU A 33 -20.60 8.49 0.13
C GLU A 33 -20.23 7.64 1.35
N LEU A 34 -19.71 8.26 2.41
CA LEU A 34 -19.46 7.56 3.67
C LEU A 34 -20.77 7.14 4.33
N THR A 35 -20.79 5.91 4.86
CA THR A 35 -21.86 5.45 5.75
C THR A 35 -21.90 6.28 7.04
N ALA A 36 -22.95 6.12 7.84
CA ALA A 36 -23.05 6.81 9.13
C ALA A 36 -21.89 6.44 10.07
N ALA A 37 -21.50 5.15 10.13
CA ALA A 37 -20.41 4.70 11.00
C ALA A 37 -19.04 5.14 10.47
N GLU A 38 -18.80 5.06 9.16
CA GLU A 38 -17.56 5.55 8.54
C GLU A 38 -17.38 7.06 8.77
N ARG A 39 -18.47 7.84 8.61
CA ARG A 39 -18.45 9.29 8.86
C ARG A 39 -18.15 9.61 10.32
N ALA A 40 -18.72 8.85 11.25
CA ALA A 40 -18.43 9.01 12.68
C ALA A 40 -16.95 8.74 13.00
N ALA A 41 -16.33 7.75 12.34
CA ALA A 41 -14.92 7.39 12.55
C ALA A 41 -13.93 8.52 12.19
N VAL A 42 -14.30 9.42 11.27
CA VAL A 42 -13.44 10.55 10.84
C VAL A 42 -14.00 11.94 11.18
N ALA A 43 -15.07 12.02 11.97
CA ALA A 43 -15.75 13.28 12.26
C ALA A 43 -14.85 14.35 12.92
N ARG A 44 -13.84 13.92 13.68
CA ARG A 44 -12.85 14.80 14.35
C ARG A 44 -11.55 14.97 13.55
N ALA A 45 -11.42 14.31 12.41
CA ALA A 45 -10.23 14.40 11.58
C ALA A 45 -10.24 15.69 10.74
N SER A 46 -9.07 16.13 10.30
CA SER A 46 -8.95 17.26 9.37
C SER A 46 -9.69 16.97 8.05
N ILE A 47 -10.06 18.01 7.31
CA ILE A 47 -10.76 17.83 6.02
C ILE A 47 -9.93 17.00 5.04
N LYS A 48 -8.61 17.22 5.00
CA LYS A 48 -7.67 16.41 4.21
C LYS A 48 -7.82 14.92 4.54
N ARG A 49 -7.80 14.59 5.83
CA ARG A 49 -7.93 13.20 6.27
C ARG A 49 -9.30 12.60 5.96
N GLN A 50 -10.37 13.40 6.04
CA GLN A 50 -11.70 12.93 5.66
C GLN A 50 -11.79 12.59 4.18
N ARG A 51 -11.19 13.41 3.29
CA ARG A 51 -11.15 13.15 1.84
C ARG A 51 -10.38 11.88 1.50
N GLU A 52 -9.18 11.71 2.08
CA GLU A 52 -8.35 10.50 1.91
C GLU A 52 -9.11 9.25 2.35
N PHE A 53 -9.68 9.30 3.57
CA PHE A 53 -10.42 8.18 4.13
C PHE A 53 -11.64 7.83 3.26
N ALA A 54 -12.42 8.83 2.87
CA ALA A 54 -13.61 8.63 2.06
C ALA A 54 -13.29 8.03 0.68
N THR A 55 -12.29 8.56 0.00
CA THR A 55 -11.83 8.03 -1.29
C THR A 55 -11.38 6.57 -1.17
N ALA A 56 -10.61 6.25 -0.12
CA ALA A 56 -10.20 4.87 0.14
C ALA A 56 -11.38 3.93 0.44
N ARG A 57 -12.45 4.41 1.09
CA ARG A 57 -13.65 3.60 1.36
C ARG A 57 -14.48 3.32 0.13
N VAL A 58 -14.65 4.33 -0.73
CA VAL A 58 -15.28 4.16 -2.04
C VAL A 58 -14.52 3.14 -2.88
N LEU A 59 -13.19 3.26 -2.95
CA LEU A 59 -12.32 2.30 -3.64
C LEU A 59 -12.41 0.89 -3.05
N ALA A 60 -12.41 0.76 -1.72
CA ALA A 60 -12.51 -0.55 -1.09
C ALA A 60 -13.83 -1.24 -1.40
N ARG A 61 -14.96 -0.53 -1.35
CA ARG A 61 -16.26 -1.09 -1.75
C ARG A 61 -16.29 -1.47 -3.23
N ALA A 62 -15.70 -0.64 -4.10
CA ALA A 62 -15.59 -0.97 -5.53
C ALA A 62 -14.73 -2.21 -5.78
N GLY A 63 -13.62 -2.37 -5.07
CA GLY A 63 -12.76 -3.54 -5.14
C GLY A 63 -13.46 -4.80 -4.63
N LEU A 64 -14.13 -4.71 -3.47
CA LEU A 64 -14.92 -5.80 -2.91
C LEU A 64 -16.05 -6.25 -3.84
N ALA A 65 -16.69 -5.30 -4.54
CA ALA A 65 -17.71 -5.62 -5.54
C ALA A 65 -17.14 -6.43 -6.73
N ARG A 66 -15.86 -6.24 -7.10
CA ARG A 66 -15.18 -7.10 -8.11
C ARG A 66 -15.01 -8.54 -7.63
N LEU A 67 -14.97 -8.76 -6.32
CA LEU A 67 -14.92 -10.08 -5.69
C LEU A 67 -16.32 -10.59 -5.29
N GLY A 68 -17.39 -9.94 -5.76
CA GLY A 68 -18.78 -10.35 -5.50
C GLY A 68 -19.32 -9.96 -4.12
N ILE A 69 -18.63 -9.09 -3.39
CA ILE A 69 -19.03 -8.61 -2.05
C ILE A 69 -19.55 -7.18 -2.16
N GLU A 70 -20.87 -7.00 -2.04
CA GLU A 70 -21.52 -5.70 -2.11
C GLU A 70 -21.91 -5.16 -0.72
N GLY A 71 -21.98 -3.84 -0.59
CA GLY A 71 -22.53 -3.18 0.60
C GLY A 71 -21.73 -3.35 1.90
N PHE A 72 -20.51 -3.86 1.83
CA PHE A 72 -19.67 -4.05 3.02
C PHE A 72 -19.17 -2.72 3.58
N GLU A 73 -19.38 -2.52 4.88
CA GLU A 73 -18.90 -1.35 5.60
C GLU A 73 -17.51 -1.62 6.19
N LEU A 74 -16.49 -0.90 5.69
CA LEU A 74 -15.09 -1.15 6.08
C LEU A 74 -14.71 -0.30 7.29
N LEU A 75 -14.98 -0.81 8.49
CA LEU A 75 -14.57 -0.16 9.74
C LEU A 75 -13.08 -0.41 10.03
N ASN A 76 -12.53 0.32 11.01
CA ASN A 76 -11.18 0.12 11.49
C ASN A 76 -11.18 -0.58 12.85
N ARG A 77 -10.16 -1.39 13.10
CA ARG A 77 -9.78 -1.84 14.45
C ARG A 77 -9.26 -0.67 15.29
N GLU A 78 -9.06 -0.93 16.58
CA GLU A 78 -8.51 0.06 17.52
C GLU A 78 -7.10 0.54 17.12
N ASP A 79 -6.30 -0.34 16.51
CA ASP A 79 -4.98 -0.02 15.94
C ASP A 79 -5.03 0.72 14.58
N ARG A 80 -6.25 1.09 14.14
CA ARG A 80 -6.56 1.78 12.88
C ARG A 80 -6.43 0.94 11.61
N ALA A 81 -6.12 -0.35 11.71
CA ALA A 81 -6.10 -1.23 10.54
C ALA A 81 -7.55 -1.47 10.05
N PRO A 82 -7.79 -1.49 8.72
CA PRO A 82 -9.11 -1.81 8.18
C PRO A 82 -9.52 -3.26 8.48
N ILE A 83 -10.80 -3.47 8.76
CA ILE A 83 -11.42 -4.78 8.96
C ILE A 83 -12.00 -5.25 7.63
N TRP A 84 -11.29 -6.13 6.94
CA TRP A 84 -11.77 -6.74 5.69
C TRP A 84 -12.82 -7.83 5.96
N PRO A 85 -13.69 -8.14 4.97
CA PRO A 85 -14.56 -9.30 5.05
C PRO A 85 -13.78 -10.60 5.28
N ASP A 86 -14.42 -11.59 5.90
CA ASP A 86 -13.85 -12.92 6.05
C ASP A 86 -13.43 -13.50 4.69
N GLY A 87 -12.23 -14.08 4.62
CA GLY A 87 -11.66 -14.62 3.40
C GLY A 87 -11.05 -13.57 2.44
N ILE A 88 -11.12 -12.27 2.75
CA ILE A 88 -10.54 -11.22 1.93
C ILE A 88 -9.25 -10.68 2.54
N ALA A 89 -8.22 -10.55 1.72
CA ALA A 89 -7.05 -9.76 2.02
C ALA A 89 -7.19 -8.38 1.36
N GLY A 90 -6.72 -7.34 2.04
CA GLY A 90 -6.65 -6.03 1.42
C GLY A 90 -5.68 -5.07 2.08
N SER A 91 -5.28 -4.06 1.31
CA SER A 91 -4.41 -2.98 1.75
C SER A 91 -4.86 -1.65 1.16
N ILE A 92 -4.66 -0.59 1.93
CA ILE A 92 -5.00 0.78 1.54
C ILE A 92 -3.73 1.63 1.66
N SER A 93 -3.47 2.45 0.65
CA SER A 93 -2.54 3.56 0.76
C SER A 93 -3.09 4.81 0.08
N HIS A 94 -2.59 5.97 0.49
CA HIS A 94 -2.94 7.23 -0.15
C HIS A 94 -1.78 8.21 -0.01
N CYS A 95 -1.69 9.09 -0.99
CA CYS A 95 -0.91 10.32 -0.93
C CYS A 95 -1.87 11.52 -0.97
N ASP A 96 -1.31 12.72 -1.09
CA ASP A 96 -2.11 13.95 -1.10
C ASP A 96 -3.05 14.06 -2.32
N THR A 97 -2.74 13.34 -3.40
CA THR A 97 -3.43 13.45 -4.70
C THR A 97 -4.31 12.24 -5.03
N ARG A 98 -3.93 11.03 -4.60
CA ARG A 98 -4.59 9.77 -4.97
C ARG A 98 -4.62 8.75 -3.83
N ALA A 99 -5.66 7.92 -3.83
CA ALA A 99 -5.76 6.75 -2.99
C ALA A 99 -5.71 5.47 -3.84
N PHE A 100 -5.19 4.40 -3.24
CA PHE A 100 -5.02 3.08 -3.82
C PHE A 100 -5.55 2.03 -2.85
N VAL A 101 -6.25 1.04 -3.40
CA VAL A 101 -6.75 -0.12 -2.66
C VAL A 101 -6.44 -1.38 -3.44
N ALA A 102 -5.79 -2.32 -2.79
CA ALA A 102 -5.60 -3.69 -3.28
C ALA A 102 -6.53 -4.62 -2.49
N VAL A 103 -7.25 -5.50 -3.17
CA VAL A 103 -8.05 -6.58 -2.55
C VAL A 103 -7.92 -7.88 -3.33
N ALA A 104 -7.99 -9.00 -2.62
CA ALA A 104 -7.90 -10.32 -3.22
C ALA A 104 -8.53 -11.40 -2.32
N ASP A 105 -8.78 -12.57 -2.90
CA ASP A 105 -9.12 -13.78 -2.14
C ASP A 105 -7.90 -14.24 -1.34
N ARG A 106 -8.02 -14.23 -0.02
CA ARG A 106 -6.94 -14.58 0.91
C ARG A 106 -6.47 -16.01 0.73
N ALA A 107 -7.34 -16.94 0.33
CA ALA A 107 -6.96 -18.33 0.11
C ALA A 107 -6.07 -18.49 -1.14
N MET A 108 -6.18 -17.58 -2.09
CA MET A 108 -5.42 -17.62 -3.35
C MET A 108 -4.09 -16.88 -3.24
N VAL A 109 -4.06 -15.71 -2.61
CA VAL A 109 -2.87 -14.83 -2.62
C VAL A 109 -2.23 -14.59 -1.25
N GLY A 110 -2.83 -15.10 -0.18
CA GLY A 110 -2.43 -14.81 1.19
C GLY A 110 -2.79 -13.38 1.59
N THR A 111 -1.83 -12.61 2.09
CA THR A 111 -2.01 -11.20 2.49
C THR A 111 -1.40 -10.25 1.47
N VAL A 112 -1.98 -9.05 1.32
CA VAL A 112 -1.51 -8.05 0.35
C VAL A 112 -1.13 -6.75 1.03
N GLY A 113 -0.15 -6.07 0.45
CA GLY A 113 0.35 -4.77 0.89
C GLY A 113 0.55 -3.87 -0.31
N VAL A 114 -0.02 -2.67 -0.24
CA VAL A 114 0.19 -1.61 -1.25
C VAL A 114 0.65 -0.35 -0.55
N ASP A 115 1.61 0.32 -1.16
CA ASP A 115 2.04 1.64 -0.73
C ASP A 115 2.19 2.61 -1.92
N VAL A 116 1.98 3.90 -1.66
CA VAL A 116 2.02 4.94 -2.68
C VAL A 116 2.75 6.18 -2.18
N GLU A 117 3.65 6.69 -3.03
CA GLU A 117 4.39 7.90 -2.80
C GLU A 117 4.27 8.89 -3.97
N HIS A 118 4.02 10.16 -3.67
CA HIS A 118 3.90 11.22 -4.67
C HIS A 118 4.89 12.37 -4.38
N ARG A 119 6.18 12.06 -4.53
CA ARG A 119 7.31 12.98 -4.32
C ARG A 119 8.41 12.63 -5.30
N ASP A 120 9.22 13.59 -5.72
CA ASP A 120 10.32 13.32 -6.67
C ASP A 120 11.39 12.39 -6.06
N GLU A 121 11.68 12.57 -4.76
CA GLU A 121 12.70 11.80 -4.07
C GLU A 121 12.43 11.61 -2.57
N LEU A 122 13.07 10.60 -1.99
CA LEU A 122 13.16 10.47 -0.53
C LEU A 122 14.31 11.34 -0.01
N ALA A 123 13.99 12.32 0.83
CA ALA A 123 14.98 13.22 1.42
C ALA A 123 16.12 12.45 2.12
N ARG A 124 17.37 12.79 1.80
CA ARG A 124 18.59 12.10 2.28
C ARG A 124 18.66 11.94 3.80
N ARG A 125 18.11 12.88 4.56
CA ARG A 125 18.05 12.83 6.04
C ARG A 125 17.26 11.62 6.57
N LEU A 126 16.32 11.08 5.80
CA LEU A 126 15.48 9.95 6.21
C LEU A 126 16.18 8.61 6.00
N TRP A 127 17.20 8.55 5.13
CA TRP A 127 17.78 7.27 4.70
C TRP A 127 18.33 6.44 5.86
N ARG A 128 19.07 7.05 6.78
CA ARG A 128 19.63 6.33 7.95
C ARG A 128 18.57 5.87 8.96
N HIS A 129 17.34 6.36 8.85
CA HIS A 129 16.21 5.95 9.69
C HIS A 129 15.37 4.86 9.04
N THR A 130 15.43 4.73 7.72
CA THR A 130 14.55 3.85 6.94
C THR A 130 15.30 2.78 6.15
N MET A 131 16.63 2.84 6.09
CA MET A 131 17.46 1.97 5.25
C MET A 131 18.66 1.44 6.01
N LEU A 132 19.01 0.20 5.69
CA LEU A 132 20.22 -0.46 6.13
C LEU A 132 21.45 0.11 5.40
N PRO A 133 22.65 0.03 6.01
CA PRO A 133 23.88 0.53 5.41
C PRO A 133 24.15 0.02 3.98
N GLU A 134 23.84 -1.25 3.70
CA GLU A 134 24.03 -1.87 2.38
C GLU A 134 23.04 -1.36 1.32
N GLU A 135 21.82 -0.99 1.71
CA GLU A 135 20.84 -0.37 0.80
C GLU A 135 21.31 1.04 0.43
N ILE A 136 21.82 1.79 1.41
CA ILE A 136 22.43 3.12 1.20
C ILE A 136 23.66 3.01 0.30
N ALA A 137 24.53 2.03 0.55
CA ALA A 137 25.72 1.79 -0.27
C ALA A 137 25.35 1.46 -1.72
N TRP A 138 24.32 0.63 -1.94
CA TRP A 138 23.81 0.35 -3.28
C TRP A 138 23.27 1.62 -3.96
N LEU A 139 22.46 2.43 -3.25
CA LEU A 139 21.97 3.71 -3.76
C LEU A 139 23.08 4.68 -4.14
N ASP A 140 24.18 4.70 -3.39
CA ASP A 140 25.33 5.57 -3.67
C ASP A 140 26.10 5.17 -4.94
N THR A 141 25.93 3.93 -5.41
CA THR A 141 26.44 3.50 -6.74
C THR A 141 25.56 3.94 -7.91
N ARG A 142 24.32 4.40 -7.65
CA ARG A 142 23.38 4.83 -8.70
C ARG A 142 23.68 6.25 -9.18
N ALA A 143 23.22 6.55 -10.40
CA ALA A 143 23.28 7.88 -10.97
C ALA A 143 22.53 8.88 -10.07
N GLU A 144 23.08 10.09 -9.91
CA GLU A 144 22.54 11.11 -9.01
C GLU A 144 21.08 11.45 -9.30
N VAL A 145 20.70 11.49 -10.58
CA VAL A 145 19.35 11.82 -11.04
C VAL A 145 18.29 10.76 -10.68
N GLU A 146 18.66 9.49 -10.55
CA GLU A 146 17.73 8.39 -10.24
C GLU A 146 17.77 8.00 -8.76
N ARG A 147 18.87 8.32 -8.08
CA ARG A 147 19.17 7.89 -6.73
C ARG A 147 18.06 8.25 -5.74
N GLY A 148 17.55 9.48 -5.80
CA GLY A 148 16.48 9.94 -4.91
C GLY A 148 15.15 9.21 -5.13
N ARG A 149 14.83 8.88 -6.38
CA ARG A 149 13.61 8.15 -6.77
C ARG A 149 13.70 6.67 -6.39
N LEU A 150 14.86 6.03 -6.60
CA LEU A 150 15.11 4.66 -6.14
C LEU A 150 15.08 4.53 -4.61
N ALA A 151 15.54 5.56 -3.89
CA ALA A 151 15.41 5.63 -2.44
C ALA A 151 13.93 5.70 -2.00
N LEU A 152 13.08 6.42 -2.74
CA LEU A 152 11.64 6.46 -2.52
C LEU A 152 10.99 5.10 -2.80
N ALA A 153 11.41 4.42 -3.87
CA ALA A 153 10.95 3.06 -4.19
C ALA A 153 11.27 2.06 -3.07
N LEU A 154 12.50 2.10 -2.54
CA LEU A 154 12.91 1.28 -1.39
C LEU A 154 12.05 1.55 -0.16
N PHE A 155 11.79 2.83 0.13
CA PHE A 155 10.95 3.21 1.26
C PHE A 155 9.52 2.69 1.11
N SER A 156 8.90 2.91 -0.06
CA SER A 156 7.54 2.46 -0.36
C SER A 156 7.44 0.93 -0.31
N ALA A 157 8.44 0.20 -0.79
CA ALA A 157 8.51 -1.26 -0.67
C ALA A 157 8.46 -1.75 0.79
N LYS A 158 9.17 -1.07 1.71
CA LYS A 158 9.15 -1.41 3.14
C LYS A 158 7.77 -1.15 3.76
N GLU A 159 7.12 -0.05 3.39
CA GLU A 159 5.76 0.25 3.86
C GLU A 159 4.72 -0.72 3.29
N ALA A 160 4.84 -1.12 2.02
CA ALA A 160 4.02 -2.14 1.41
C ALA A 160 4.18 -3.48 2.14
N LEU A 161 5.41 -3.91 2.44
CA LEU A 161 5.63 -5.15 3.19
C LEU A 161 5.07 -5.09 4.60
N TYR A 162 5.23 -3.97 5.32
CA TYR A 162 4.61 -3.80 6.62
C TYR A 162 3.09 -4.04 6.57
N LYS A 163 2.42 -3.50 5.55
CA LYS A 163 0.96 -3.67 5.37
C LYS A 163 0.54 -5.09 4.99
N ALA A 164 1.36 -5.84 4.25
CA ALA A 164 1.11 -7.25 3.98
C ALA A 164 1.37 -8.12 5.22
N GLN A 165 2.44 -7.82 5.96
CA GLN A 165 2.96 -8.62 7.07
C GLN A 165 2.14 -8.45 8.37
N TYR A 166 1.69 -7.22 8.67
CA TYR A 166 1.06 -6.91 9.95
C TYR A 166 -0.27 -7.66 10.17
N PRO A 167 -1.19 -7.81 9.19
CA PRO A 167 -2.41 -8.60 9.37
C PRO A 167 -2.19 -10.07 9.74
N TRP A 168 -0.99 -10.62 9.48
CA TRP A 168 -0.66 -12.00 9.83
C TRP A 168 0.01 -12.11 11.20
N SER A 169 0.92 -11.20 11.49
CA SER A 169 1.81 -11.29 12.66
C SER A 169 1.34 -10.49 13.87
N GLU A 170 0.53 -9.45 13.64
CA GLU A 170 0.20 -8.38 14.60
C GLU A 170 1.45 -7.82 15.32
N THR A 171 2.61 -7.93 14.67
CA THR A 171 3.92 -7.61 15.25
C THR A 171 4.51 -6.43 14.52
N PHE A 172 4.83 -5.38 15.27
CA PHE A 172 5.48 -4.19 14.72
C PHE A 172 6.84 -4.53 14.10
N MET A 173 6.99 -4.22 12.81
CA MET A 173 8.21 -4.35 12.04
C MET A 173 8.78 -2.97 11.70
N GLY A 174 9.86 -2.57 12.36
CA GLY A 174 10.59 -1.36 12.01
C GLY A 174 11.40 -1.52 10.71
N PHE A 175 11.76 -0.41 10.07
CA PHE A 175 12.43 -0.42 8.75
C PHE A 175 13.73 -1.25 8.67
N HIS A 176 14.52 -1.30 9.74
CA HIS A 176 15.78 -2.07 9.78
C HIS A 176 15.58 -3.57 10.06
N ALA A 177 14.35 -4.03 10.28
CA ALA A 177 14.04 -5.46 10.33
C ALA A 177 13.94 -6.09 8.92
N LEU A 178 14.08 -5.27 7.87
CA LEU A 178 13.86 -5.64 6.49
C LEU A 178 14.97 -5.06 5.62
N ARG A 179 15.52 -5.87 4.71
CA ARG A 179 16.34 -5.42 3.59
C ARG A 179 15.53 -5.52 2.31
N VAL A 180 15.64 -4.54 1.43
CA VAL A 180 14.99 -4.53 0.13
C VAL A 180 16.07 -4.50 -0.95
N ALA A 181 15.99 -5.42 -1.89
CA ALA A 181 16.73 -5.37 -3.14
C ALA A 181 15.76 -4.95 -4.26
N LEU A 182 16.06 -3.84 -4.91
CA LEU A 182 15.32 -3.40 -6.10
C LEU A 182 16.03 -3.89 -7.36
N HIS A 183 15.22 -4.26 -8.33
CA HIS A 183 15.61 -4.60 -9.69
C HIS A 183 14.87 -3.64 -10.64
N PRO A 184 15.40 -2.42 -10.88
CA PRO A 184 14.67 -1.39 -11.61
C PRO A 184 14.35 -1.74 -13.07
N GLU A 185 15.17 -2.58 -13.69
CA GLU A 185 15.05 -3.01 -15.07
C GLU A 185 13.79 -3.84 -15.35
N ASP A 186 13.36 -4.66 -14.40
CA ASP A 186 12.18 -5.52 -14.51
C ASP A 186 11.08 -5.15 -13.49
N ARG A 187 11.30 -4.06 -12.74
CA ARG A 187 10.39 -3.49 -11.74
C ARG A 187 10.12 -4.42 -10.56
N ARG A 188 11.01 -5.37 -10.28
CA ARG A 188 10.87 -6.32 -9.18
C ARG A 188 11.45 -5.78 -7.88
N ILE A 189 10.87 -6.25 -6.78
CA ILE A 189 11.29 -6.01 -5.41
C ILE A 189 11.49 -7.37 -4.73
N ASP A 190 12.63 -7.54 -4.07
CA ASP A 190 12.81 -8.60 -3.08
C ASP A 190 12.91 -7.99 -1.70
N CYS A 191 12.03 -8.40 -0.79
CA CYS A 191 11.94 -7.99 0.60
C CYS A 191 12.45 -9.12 1.50
N ILE A 192 13.58 -8.94 2.17
CA ILE A 192 14.26 -9.97 2.96
C ILE A 192 14.25 -9.62 4.44
N PHE A 193 13.54 -10.43 5.25
CA PHE A 193 13.52 -10.28 6.70
C PHE A 193 14.93 -10.45 7.29
N GLN A 194 15.37 -9.48 8.09
CA GLN A 194 16.69 -9.47 8.75
C GLN A 194 16.65 -10.00 10.19
N ARG A 195 15.45 -10.39 10.65
CA ARG A 195 15.20 -11.04 11.93
C ARG A 195 13.84 -11.71 11.88
N GLU A 196 13.56 -12.57 12.84
CA GLU A 196 12.22 -13.14 13.01
C GLU A 196 11.18 -12.05 13.33
N VAL A 197 10.04 -12.08 12.64
CA VAL A 197 8.89 -11.22 12.91
C VAL A 197 7.60 -12.03 12.85
N GLY A 198 7.11 -12.48 14.01
CA GLY A 198 5.93 -13.35 14.08
C GLY A 198 6.18 -14.67 13.34
N PRO A 199 5.40 -15.03 12.31
CA PRO A 199 5.57 -16.28 11.57
C PRO A 199 6.67 -16.23 10.50
N PHE A 200 7.38 -15.10 10.34
CA PHE A 200 8.38 -14.90 9.30
C PHE A 200 9.80 -15.03 9.87
N PRO A 201 10.52 -16.14 9.59
CA PRO A 201 11.92 -16.29 10.00
C PRO A 201 12.85 -15.25 9.37
N GLU A 202 14.02 -15.08 9.99
CA GLU A 202 15.13 -14.37 9.35
C GLU A 202 15.51 -15.05 8.03
N GLY A 203 15.76 -14.24 6.99
CA GLY A 203 16.10 -14.72 5.66
C GLY A 203 14.90 -15.04 4.76
N THR A 204 13.65 -15.02 5.28
CA THR A 204 12.45 -15.12 4.43
C THR A 204 12.46 -14.01 3.39
N VAL A 205 12.20 -14.38 2.13
CA VAL A 205 12.10 -13.45 1.00
C VAL A 205 10.64 -13.36 0.57
N VAL A 206 10.15 -12.12 0.45
CA VAL A 206 8.85 -11.79 -0.11
C VAL A 206 9.08 -11.02 -1.40
N HIS A 207 8.44 -11.46 -2.47
CA HIS A 207 8.57 -10.82 -3.77
C HIS A 207 7.46 -9.79 -3.97
N GLY A 208 7.74 -8.79 -4.81
CA GLY A 208 6.74 -7.84 -5.24
C GLY A 208 7.24 -7.00 -6.41
N ARG A 209 6.49 -5.95 -6.71
CA ARG A 209 6.75 -5.06 -7.84
C ARG A 209 6.55 -3.61 -7.44
N PHE A 210 7.18 -2.71 -8.16
CA PHE A 210 6.85 -1.29 -8.12
C PHE A 210 6.56 -0.75 -9.51
N THR A 211 5.78 0.31 -9.60
CA THR A 211 5.55 0.98 -10.87
C THR A 211 5.36 2.47 -10.65
N GLU A 212 5.47 3.24 -11.72
CA GLU A 212 5.06 4.63 -11.74
C GLU A 212 3.77 4.77 -12.55
N THR A 213 2.82 5.56 -12.04
CA THR A 213 1.59 5.87 -12.75
C THR A 213 1.83 7.00 -13.76
N ALA A 214 0.92 7.15 -14.72
CA ALA A 214 0.95 8.27 -15.66
C ALA A 214 0.81 9.65 -14.97
N THR A 215 0.29 9.67 -13.73
CA THR A 215 0.15 10.86 -12.89
C THR A 215 1.33 11.09 -11.94
N GLY A 216 2.37 10.25 -11.99
CA GLY A 216 3.64 10.44 -11.29
C GLY A 216 3.72 9.84 -9.89
N GLU A 217 2.72 9.07 -9.46
CA GLU A 217 2.82 8.31 -8.21
C GLU A 217 3.74 7.10 -8.40
N LEU A 218 4.63 6.89 -7.44
CA LEU A 218 5.36 5.63 -7.26
C LEU A 218 4.51 4.70 -6.40
N VAL A 219 4.26 3.49 -6.87
CA VAL A 219 3.42 2.51 -6.17
C VAL A 219 4.19 1.22 -6.01
N ALA A 220 4.27 0.70 -4.78
CA ALA A 220 4.84 -0.61 -4.48
C ALA A 220 3.74 -1.58 -4.04
N GLY A 221 3.80 -2.82 -4.53
CA GLY A 221 2.89 -3.91 -4.19
C GLY A 221 3.66 -5.17 -3.81
N VAL A 222 3.25 -5.81 -2.72
CA VAL A 222 3.82 -7.09 -2.24
C VAL A 222 2.70 -7.95 -1.67
N HIS A 223 2.83 -9.27 -1.77
CA HIS A 223 1.91 -10.21 -1.14
C HIS A 223 2.69 -11.37 -0.51
N ILE A 224 2.09 -12.00 0.53
CA ILE A 224 2.70 -13.04 1.37
C ILE A 224 1.72 -14.20 1.52
#